data_AF-A0A445BF09-F1
#
_entry.id   AF-A0A445BF09-F1
#
_cell.length_a   1.000
_cell.length_b   1.000
_cell.length_c   1.000
_cell.angle_alpha   90.00
_cell.angle_beta   90.00
_cell.angle_gamma   90.00
#
_symmetry.space_group_name_H-M   'P 1'
#
loop_
_entity.id
_entity.type
_entity.pdbx_description
1 polymer ?
#
loop_
_entity_poly.entity_id
_entity_poly.type
_entity_poly.pdbx_seq_one_letter_code
_entity_poly.pdbx_strand_id
1 'polypeptide(L)'
;MSTGKPKDGDFQMVAVPGSSKPPLAPSSSNALVEYTTPVTFKEEEEDLEVKLRRIIDNVPVRVSNTSGSSAGSGSGDFHQYRQMRRKEQDRLARMEVDYQKRKELAEFKMRREERLKAAEERTAKKRAKRQKKKQRKKEKKMKLNSGEEQPEKEDTSDDGDSDKDEEAAP
;
A
#
# COMPACT_ATOMS: atom_id res chain seq x y z
N MET A 1 -25.70 -50.76 6.73
CA MET A 1 -24.64 -50.26 7.64
C MET A 1 -24.52 -48.76 7.41
N SER A 2 -25.41 -47.95 7.97
CA SER A 2 -25.24 -47.18 9.22
C SER A 2 -24.06 -46.18 9.19
N THR A 3 -24.43 -44.93 9.51
CA THR A 3 -23.80 -43.60 9.42
C THR A 3 -22.46 -43.38 10.16
N GLY A 4 -21.69 -42.38 9.73
CA GLY A 4 -20.66 -41.75 10.58
C GLY A 4 -20.14 -40.41 10.04
N LYS A 5 -20.87 -39.31 10.30
CA LYS A 5 -20.34 -37.93 10.25
C LYS A 5 -19.54 -37.65 11.54
N PRO A 6 -18.39 -36.95 11.49
CA PRO A 6 -17.71 -36.52 12.71
C PRO A 6 -18.48 -35.38 13.40
N LYS A 7 -18.40 -35.40 14.73
CA LYS A 7 -19.20 -34.69 15.71
C LYS A 7 -18.84 -33.20 15.78
N ASP A 8 -19.86 -32.36 15.81
CA ASP A 8 -19.74 -30.95 16.21
C ASP A 8 -19.27 -30.88 17.67
N GLY A 9 -18.18 -30.14 17.90
CA GLY A 9 -17.62 -29.93 19.22
C GLY A 9 -18.48 -28.98 20.04
N ASP A 10 -18.84 -29.43 21.23
CA ASP A 10 -19.60 -28.70 22.24
C ASP A 10 -18.93 -27.37 22.62
N PHE A 11 -19.55 -26.25 22.23
CA PHE A 11 -19.32 -24.96 22.91
C PHE A 11 -20.47 -24.73 23.90
N GLN A 12 -20.22 -25.08 25.17
CA GLN A 12 -21.09 -24.69 26.28
C GLN A 12 -21.05 -23.17 26.44
N MET A 13 -22.16 -22.51 26.14
CA MET A 13 -22.40 -21.13 26.58
C MET A 13 -22.89 -21.15 28.04
N VAL A 14 -22.05 -20.70 28.96
CA VAL A 14 -22.44 -20.46 30.35
C VAL A 14 -23.15 -19.09 30.42
N ALA A 15 -24.43 -19.10 30.77
CA ALA A 15 -25.20 -17.89 31.03
C ALA A 15 -24.81 -17.28 32.38
N VAL A 16 -24.30 -16.04 32.38
CA VAL A 16 -24.07 -15.25 33.59
C VAL A 16 -25.40 -14.56 33.97
N PRO A 17 -25.91 -14.73 35.20
CA PRO A 17 -27.16 -14.11 35.61
C PRO A 17 -26.98 -12.63 36.01
N GLY A 18 -27.81 -11.78 35.40
CA GLY A 18 -28.42 -10.58 35.96
C GLY A 18 -27.54 -9.57 36.71
N SER A 19 -27.09 -8.53 36.02
CA SER A 19 -26.85 -7.22 36.63
C SER A 19 -28.01 -6.27 36.30
N SER A 20 -28.51 -5.61 37.32
CA SER A 20 -29.68 -4.72 37.31
C SER A 20 -29.48 -3.49 36.42
N LYS A 21 -30.47 -3.20 35.58
CA LYS A 21 -30.53 -1.96 34.77
C LYS A 21 -30.82 -0.74 35.67
N PRO A 22 -30.08 0.38 35.58
CA PRO A 22 -30.50 1.64 36.18
C PRO A 22 -31.62 2.32 35.34
N PRO A 23 -32.46 3.18 35.94
CA PRO A 23 -33.64 3.75 35.28
C PRO A 23 -33.28 4.74 34.18
N LEU A 24 -34.07 4.69 33.10
CA LEU A 24 -33.93 5.51 31.89
C LEU A 24 -34.51 6.92 32.13
N ALA A 25 -33.71 7.97 31.95
CA ALA A 25 -34.18 9.36 31.95
C ALA A 25 -34.75 9.76 30.58
N PRO A 26 -35.77 10.65 30.51
CA PRO A 26 -36.43 11.00 29.25
C PRO A 26 -35.62 11.97 28.38
N SER A 27 -35.50 11.58 27.12
CA SER A 27 -35.22 12.34 25.89
C SER A 27 -35.10 13.87 26.01
N SER A 28 -33.92 14.41 25.73
CA SER A 28 -33.74 15.51 24.76
C SER A 28 -32.25 15.71 24.44
N SER A 29 -31.96 15.97 23.16
CA SER A 29 -30.65 16.29 22.54
C SER A 29 -29.91 15.11 21.89
N ASN A 30 -30.24 14.86 20.61
CA ASN A 30 -29.40 14.12 19.68
C ASN A 30 -28.16 14.95 19.34
N ALA A 31 -27.13 14.92 20.19
CA ALA A 31 -25.79 15.36 19.83
C ALA A 31 -24.93 14.10 19.64
N LEU A 32 -24.83 13.64 18.40
CA LEU A 32 -23.89 12.60 18.01
C LEU A 32 -22.48 13.21 18.15
N VAL A 33 -21.87 13.09 19.33
CA VAL A 33 -20.44 13.35 19.50
C VAL A 33 -19.73 12.22 18.76
N GLU A 34 -19.24 12.50 17.55
CA GLU A 34 -18.29 11.64 16.87
C GLU A 34 -17.07 11.48 17.78
N TYR A 35 -17.01 10.36 18.50
CA TYR A 35 -15.78 9.93 19.15
C TYR A 35 -14.86 9.46 18.03
N THR A 36 -14.17 10.41 17.40
CA THR A 36 -13.05 10.10 16.52
C THR A 36 -12.04 9.36 17.38
N THR A 37 -11.87 8.07 17.13
CA THR A 37 -10.81 7.29 17.77
C THR A 37 -9.49 8.03 17.53
N PRO A 38 -8.69 8.29 18.57
CA PRO A 38 -7.49 9.10 18.42
C PRO A 38 -6.47 8.31 17.59
N VAL A 39 -6.44 8.60 16.29
CA VAL A 39 -5.44 8.08 15.32
C VAL A 39 -4.03 8.55 15.69
N THR A 40 -3.93 9.63 16.47
CA THR A 40 -2.68 10.26 16.92
C THR A 40 -1.78 9.34 17.75
N PHE A 41 -2.33 8.43 18.57
CA PHE A 41 -1.49 7.58 19.43
C PHE A 41 -0.64 6.56 18.65
N LYS A 42 -1.13 6.06 17.51
CA LYS A 42 -0.38 5.06 16.72
C LYS A 42 0.81 5.67 15.99
N GLU A 43 0.64 6.87 15.45
CA GLU A 43 1.71 7.59 14.76
C GLU A 43 2.84 7.97 15.75
N GLU A 44 2.47 8.44 16.95
CA GLU A 44 3.43 8.76 18.00
C GLU A 44 4.15 7.51 18.55
N GLU A 45 3.47 6.38 18.68
CA GLU A 45 4.07 5.09 19.07
C GLU A 45 5.09 4.59 18.03
N GLU A 46 4.74 4.68 16.74
CA GLU A 46 5.63 4.32 15.63
C GLU A 46 6.90 5.19 15.63
N ASP A 47 6.77 6.49 15.90
CA ASP A 47 7.89 7.42 16.01
C ASP A 47 8.83 7.09 17.17
N LEU A 48 8.28 6.70 18.33
CA LEU A 48 9.06 6.26 19.48
C LEU A 48 9.80 4.96 19.19
N GLU A 49 9.16 3.98 18.55
CA GLU A 49 9.82 2.75 18.14
C GLU A 49 10.99 3.02 17.18
N VAL A 50 10.79 3.89 16.18
CA VAL A 50 11.83 4.26 15.22
C VAL A 50 13.00 4.95 15.94
N LYS A 51 12.71 5.83 16.89
CA LYS A 51 13.75 6.51 17.70
C LYS A 51 14.52 5.53 18.57
N LEU A 52 13.83 4.62 19.25
CA LEU A 52 14.46 3.58 20.09
C LEU A 52 15.33 2.65 19.24
N ARG A 53 14.88 2.25 18.05
CA ARG A 53 15.70 1.47 17.11
C ARG A 53 16.96 2.22 16.72
N ARG A 54 16.82 3.50 16.33
CA ARG A 54 17.97 4.35 15.99
C ARG A 54 18.96 4.44 17.16
N ILE A 55 18.47 4.57 18.38
CA ILE A 55 19.32 4.61 19.58
C ILE A 55 20.06 3.28 19.76
N ILE A 56 19.36 2.15 19.72
CA ILE A 56 19.95 0.81 19.92
C ILE A 56 21.03 0.51 18.88
N ASP A 57 20.81 0.90 17.61
CA ASP A 57 21.73 0.57 16.52
C ASP A 57 22.91 1.54 16.42
N ASN A 58 22.74 2.83 16.77
CA ASN A 58 23.75 3.86 16.53
C ASN A 58 24.45 4.36 17.78
N VAL A 59 23.89 4.16 18.97
CA VAL A 59 24.51 4.63 20.22
C VAL A 59 25.48 3.56 20.73
N PRO A 60 26.78 3.88 20.90
CA PRO A 60 27.74 2.95 21.45
C PRO A 60 27.35 2.50 22.87
N VAL A 61 27.15 1.21 23.07
CA VAL A 61 26.86 0.63 24.38
C VAL A 61 28.18 0.43 25.14
N ARG A 62 28.38 1.17 26.23
CA ARG A 62 29.50 0.95 27.15
C ARG A 62 29.21 -0.28 28.02
N VAL A 63 30.06 -1.30 27.94
CA VAL A 63 29.96 -2.50 28.78
C VAL A 63 30.92 -2.38 29.96
N SER A 64 30.39 -2.37 31.19
CA SER A 64 31.19 -2.23 32.42
C SER A 64 31.75 -3.55 32.95
N ASN A 65 31.17 -4.69 32.57
CA ASN A 65 31.44 -6.00 33.18
C ASN A 65 32.26 -6.91 32.25
N THR A 66 33.30 -6.36 31.61
CA THR A 66 34.17 -7.12 30.71
C THR A 66 35.38 -7.67 31.46
N SER A 67 35.60 -8.98 31.37
CA SER A 67 36.83 -9.62 31.84
C SER A 67 38.00 -9.30 30.90
N GLY A 68 39.23 -9.42 31.40
CA GLY A 68 40.43 -9.14 30.61
C GLY A 68 40.55 -10.03 29.38
N SER A 69 41.23 -9.55 28.33
CA SER A 69 41.29 -10.25 27.02
C SER A 69 41.95 -11.63 27.06
N SER A 70 42.79 -11.90 28.06
CA SER A 70 43.44 -13.20 28.30
C SER A 70 42.77 -14.00 29.41
N ALA A 71 41.66 -13.52 29.98
CA ALA A 71 40.92 -14.27 30.99
C ALA A 71 40.23 -15.49 30.34
N GLY A 72 40.18 -16.60 31.08
CA GLY A 72 39.46 -17.80 30.64
C GLY A 72 37.95 -17.61 30.61
N SER A 73 37.24 -18.59 30.04
CA SER A 73 35.77 -18.60 29.99
C SER A 73 35.18 -18.73 31.39
N GLY A 74 34.38 -17.75 31.80
CA GLY A 74 33.61 -17.76 33.04
C GLY A 74 32.29 -18.53 32.90
N SER A 75 31.68 -18.90 34.03
CA SER A 75 30.38 -19.60 34.06
C SER A 75 29.23 -18.78 33.45
N GLY A 76 29.36 -17.44 33.40
CA GLY A 76 28.38 -16.53 32.83
C GLY A 76 28.53 -16.27 31.32
N ASP A 77 29.67 -16.61 30.73
CA ASP A 77 30.01 -16.21 29.35
C ASP A 77 29.10 -16.87 28.32
N PHE A 78 28.72 -18.13 28.58
CA PHE A 78 27.75 -18.84 27.76
C PHE A 78 26.41 -18.09 27.67
N HIS A 79 25.90 -17.57 28.79
CA HIS A 79 24.64 -16.85 28.80
C HIS A 79 24.75 -15.47 28.15
N GLN A 80 25.90 -14.81 28.27
CA GLN A 80 26.16 -13.55 27.56
C GLN A 80 26.18 -13.77 26.04
N TYR A 81 26.91 -14.78 25.56
CA TYR A 81 26.92 -15.15 24.14
C TYR A 81 25.52 -15.49 23.61
N ARG A 82 24.75 -16.31 24.36
CA ARG A 82 23.37 -16.66 23.97
C ARG A 82 22.48 -15.43 23.81
N GLN A 83 22.58 -14.47 24.73
CA GLN A 83 21.80 -13.23 24.66
C GLN A 83 22.25 -12.35 23.48
N MET A 84 23.56 -12.18 23.28
CA MET A 84 24.09 -11.42 22.16
C MET A 84 23.73 -12.02 20.82
N ARG A 85 23.84 -13.35 20.67
CA ARG A 85 23.47 -14.06 19.45
C ARG A 85 22.00 -13.85 19.10
N ARG A 86 21.09 -13.95 20.08
CA ARG A 86 19.66 -13.70 19.86
C ARG A 86 19.41 -12.25 19.42
N LYS A 87 20.00 -11.28 20.12
CA LYS A 87 19.91 -9.86 19.75
C LYS A 87 20.38 -9.63 18.31
N GLU A 88 21.49 -10.24 17.90
CA GLU A 88 22.01 -10.10 16.55
C GLU A 88 21.14 -10.78 15.50
N GLN A 89 20.62 -11.98 15.78
CA GLN A 89 19.67 -12.66 14.90
C GLN A 89 18.39 -11.84 14.71
N ASP A 90 17.85 -11.27 15.79
CA ASP A 90 16.67 -10.40 15.74
C ASP A 90 16.97 -9.13 14.93
N ARG A 91 18.17 -8.55 15.07
CA ARG A 91 18.61 -7.38 14.30
C ARG A 91 18.67 -7.69 12.81
N LEU A 92 19.27 -8.82 12.42
CA LEU A 92 19.36 -9.27 11.03
C LEU A 92 17.98 -9.57 10.44
N ALA A 93 17.12 -10.28 11.18
CA ALA A 93 15.77 -10.59 10.74
C ALA A 93 14.93 -9.33 10.50
N ARG A 94 15.04 -8.32 11.37
CA ARG A 94 14.36 -7.02 11.19
C ARG A 94 14.85 -6.29 9.94
N MET A 95 16.17 -6.24 9.72
CA MET A 95 16.75 -5.62 8.54
C MET A 95 16.27 -6.27 7.25
N GLU A 96 16.18 -7.60 7.22
CA GLU A 96 15.68 -8.35 6.06
C GLU A 96 14.20 -8.04 5.79
N VAL A 97 13.36 -8.03 6.83
CA VAL A 97 11.93 -7.67 6.69
C VAL A 97 11.76 -6.24 6.15
N ASP A 98 12.53 -5.28 6.66
CA ASP A 98 12.47 -3.89 6.19
C ASP A 98 12.95 -3.76 4.74
N TYR A 99 13.97 -4.53 4.35
CA TYR A 99 14.44 -4.59 2.97
C TYR A 99 13.38 -5.16 2.02
N GLN A 100 12.76 -6.29 2.39
CA GLN A 100 11.69 -6.92 1.61
C GLN A 100 10.51 -5.97 1.42
N LYS A 101 10.04 -5.31 2.48
CA LYS A 101 8.98 -4.30 2.40
C LYS A 101 9.33 -3.16 1.45
N ARG A 102 10.56 -2.62 1.53
CA ARG A 102 11.02 -1.55 0.63
C ARG A 102 11.04 -2.01 -0.82
N LYS A 103 11.51 -3.24 -1.07
CA LYS A 103 11.55 -3.86 -2.40
C LYS A 103 10.15 -4.01 -2.98
N GLU A 104 9.22 -4.59 -2.23
CA GLU A 104 7.82 -4.78 -2.64
C GLU A 104 7.13 -3.45 -2.94
N LEU A 105 7.31 -2.43 -2.10
CA LEU A 105 6.75 -1.10 -2.33
C LEU A 105 7.34 -0.44 -3.59
N ALA A 106 8.65 -0.60 -3.83
CA ALA A 106 9.29 -0.08 -5.03
C ALA A 106 8.75 -0.77 -6.29
N GLU A 107 8.67 -2.10 -6.29
CA GLU A 107 8.09 -2.88 -7.39
C GLU A 107 6.63 -2.51 -7.65
N PHE A 108 5.83 -2.34 -6.59
CA PHE A 108 4.44 -1.94 -6.73
C PHE A 108 4.29 -0.55 -7.35
N LYS A 109 5.11 0.41 -6.92
CA LYS A 109 5.13 1.76 -7.50
C LYS A 109 5.52 1.73 -8.98
N MET A 110 6.57 1.01 -9.34
CA MET A 110 6.99 0.84 -10.73
C MET A 110 5.87 0.24 -11.59
N ARG A 111 5.27 -0.89 -11.17
CA ARG A 111 4.15 -1.52 -11.89
C ARG A 111 2.91 -0.60 -11.99
N ARG A 112 2.67 0.26 -11.00
CA ARG A 112 1.57 1.23 -11.03
C ARG A 112 1.86 2.36 -12.03
N GLU A 113 3.07 2.91 -11.99
CA GLU A 113 3.51 3.96 -12.90
C GLU A 113 3.52 3.49 -14.35
N GLU A 114 3.96 2.27 -14.64
CA GLU A 114 3.91 1.68 -15.98
C GLU A 114 2.48 1.58 -16.51
N ARG A 115 1.54 1.09 -15.69
CA ARG A 115 0.11 1.02 -16.08
C ARG A 115 -0.49 2.39 -16.31
N LEU A 116 -0.15 3.39 -15.49
CA LEU A 116 -0.60 4.76 -15.66
C LEU A 116 -0.01 5.38 -16.94
N LYS A 117 1.29 5.21 -17.19
CA LYS A 117 1.95 5.68 -18.42
C LYS A 117 1.33 5.05 -19.66
N ALA A 118 1.07 3.74 -19.67
CA ALA A 118 0.42 3.07 -20.79
C ALA A 118 -1.01 3.62 -21.05
N ALA A 119 -1.77 3.90 -19.98
CA ALA A 119 -3.09 4.52 -20.10
C ALA A 119 -3.00 5.97 -20.61
N GLU A 120 -2.03 6.75 -20.12
CA GLU A 120 -1.75 8.12 -20.56
C GLU A 120 -1.32 8.16 -22.02
N GLU A 121 -0.48 7.24 -22.49
CA GLU A 121 -0.08 7.15 -23.90
C GLU A 121 -1.27 6.81 -24.80
N ARG A 122 -2.09 5.82 -24.42
CA ARG A 122 -3.31 5.46 -25.16
C ARG A 122 -4.28 6.64 -25.24
N THR A 123 -4.49 7.35 -24.13
CA THR A 123 -5.38 8.53 -24.09
C THR A 123 -4.78 9.73 -24.82
N ALA A 124 -3.47 9.95 -24.76
CA ALA A 124 -2.76 11.01 -25.49
C ALA A 124 -2.83 10.80 -27.00
N LYS A 125 -2.59 9.57 -27.49
CA LYS A 125 -2.75 9.21 -28.92
C LYS A 125 -4.18 9.50 -29.39
N LYS A 126 -5.20 9.07 -28.64
CA LYS A 126 -6.61 9.34 -28.97
C LYS A 126 -6.95 10.84 -28.92
N ARG A 127 -6.41 11.57 -27.94
CA ARG A 127 -6.57 13.03 -27.81
C ARG A 127 -5.94 13.77 -28.99
N ALA A 128 -4.73 13.40 -29.40
CA ALA A 128 -4.04 13.97 -30.57
C ALA A 128 -4.83 13.73 -31.87
N LYS A 129 -5.34 12.50 -32.10
CA LYS A 129 -6.22 12.20 -33.25
C LYS A 129 -7.46 13.11 -33.26
N ARG A 130 -8.13 13.29 -32.12
CA ARG A 130 -9.30 14.19 -31.99
C ARG A 130 -8.94 15.66 -32.22
N GLN A 131 -7.80 16.13 -31.72
CA GLN A 131 -7.32 17.49 -31.93
C GLN A 131 -7.02 17.77 -33.40
N LYS A 132 -6.34 16.86 -34.11
CA LYS A 132 -6.10 16.96 -35.56
C LYS A 132 -7.40 17.00 -36.36
N LYS A 133 -8.39 16.15 -36.01
CA LYS A 133 -9.74 16.19 -36.63
C LYS A 133 -10.47 17.50 -36.36
N LYS A 134 -10.35 18.07 -35.15
CA LYS A 134 -10.94 19.37 -34.78
C LYS A 134 -10.27 20.53 -35.55
N GLN A 135 -8.94 20.51 -35.70
CA GLN A 135 -8.19 21.49 -36.48
C GLN A 135 -8.60 21.46 -37.96
N ARG A 136 -8.59 20.28 -38.60
CA ARG A 136 -9.07 20.11 -39.99
C ARG A 136 -10.50 20.62 -40.21
N LYS A 137 -11.42 20.37 -39.27
CA LYS A 137 -12.79 20.90 -39.34
C LYS A 137 -12.84 22.43 -39.22
N LYS A 138 -12.03 23.03 -38.35
CA LYS A 138 -11.92 24.49 -38.22
C LYS A 138 -11.36 25.12 -39.50
N GLU A 139 -10.30 24.55 -40.06
CA GLU A 139 -9.69 25.01 -41.31
C GLU A 139 -10.67 24.95 -42.48
N LYS A 140 -11.44 23.86 -42.61
CA LYS A 140 -12.51 23.76 -43.62
C LYS A 140 -13.59 24.84 -43.44
N LYS A 141 -14.03 25.09 -42.20
CA LYS A 141 -15.01 26.15 -41.91
C LYS A 141 -14.47 27.55 -42.22
N MET A 142 -13.19 27.80 -41.94
CA MET A 142 -12.56 29.08 -42.28
C MET A 142 -12.45 29.28 -43.79
N LYS A 143 -12.05 28.25 -44.55
CA LYS A 143 -12.00 28.30 -46.03
C LYS A 143 -13.37 28.55 -46.68
N LEU A 144 -14.43 27.92 -46.16
CA LEU A 144 -15.79 28.16 -46.64
C LEU A 144 -16.28 29.59 -46.36
N ASN A 145 -15.82 30.19 -45.27
CA ASN A 145 -16.17 31.57 -44.92
C ASN A 145 -15.29 32.61 -45.64
N SER A 146 -14.18 32.22 -46.28
CA SER A 146 -13.26 33.14 -46.97
C SER A 146 -13.49 33.25 -48.48
N GLY A 147 -14.55 32.65 -49.03
CA GLY A 147 -15.07 33.00 -50.36
C GLY A 147 -14.18 32.67 -51.58
N GLU A 148 -13.34 31.64 -51.53
CA GLU A 148 -12.65 31.14 -52.73
C GLU A 148 -13.34 29.86 -53.23
N GLU A 149 -14.16 30.01 -54.28
CA GLU A 149 -14.70 28.92 -55.08
C GLU A 149 -13.69 28.48 -56.15
N GLN A 150 -13.11 27.28 -56.01
CA GLN A 150 -12.58 26.47 -57.12
C GLN A 150 -12.76 24.96 -56.82
N PRO A 151 -13.01 24.12 -57.85
CA PRO A 151 -13.60 22.79 -57.69
C PRO A 151 -12.57 21.65 -57.60
N GLU A 152 -13.04 20.57 -56.97
CA GLU A 152 -12.68 19.16 -57.23
C GLU A 152 -11.18 18.80 -57.29
N LYS A 153 -10.64 18.38 -56.13
CA LYS A 153 -9.69 17.26 -56.09
C LYS A 153 -10.12 16.26 -55.03
N GLU A 154 -10.57 15.12 -55.53
CA GLU A 154 -10.73 13.87 -54.82
C GLU A 154 -9.43 13.52 -54.09
N ASP A 155 -9.37 13.75 -52.78
CA ASP A 155 -8.38 13.10 -51.91
C ASP A 155 -9.09 11.94 -51.23
N THR A 156 -8.90 10.77 -51.85
CA THR A 156 -9.00 9.43 -51.28
C THR A 156 -8.94 9.45 -49.75
N SER A 157 -10.12 9.27 -49.16
CA SER A 157 -10.29 8.97 -47.74
C SER A 157 -9.98 7.49 -47.56
N ASP A 158 -8.70 7.14 -47.63
CA ASP A 158 -8.18 5.87 -47.12
C ASP A 158 -8.28 5.88 -45.59
N ASP A 159 -9.51 5.69 -45.10
CA ASP A 159 -9.81 5.36 -43.71
C ASP A 159 -9.56 3.84 -43.59
N GLY A 160 -8.26 3.50 -43.66
CA GLY A 160 -7.74 2.17 -43.37
C GLY A 160 -7.98 1.83 -41.90
N ASP A 161 -9.18 1.34 -41.65
CA ASP A 161 -9.61 0.65 -40.45
C ASP A 161 -8.78 -0.62 -40.29
N SER A 162 -7.74 -0.53 -39.47
CA SER A 162 -6.92 -1.64 -39.01
C SER A 162 -6.87 -1.57 -37.48
N ASP A 163 -8.03 -1.71 -36.87
CA ASP A 163 -8.16 -2.18 -35.48
C ASP A 163 -7.75 -3.68 -35.46
N LYS A 164 -6.44 -3.92 -35.50
CA LYS A 164 -5.83 -5.19 -35.09
C LYS A 164 -4.69 -4.93 -34.11
N ASP A 165 -4.73 -5.74 -33.06
CA ASP A 165 -3.68 -6.00 -32.07
C ASP A 165 -3.59 -5.02 -30.89
N GLU A 166 -4.23 -5.38 -29.78
CA GLU A 166 -3.58 -6.18 -28.72
C GLU A 166 -4.54 -6.25 -27.53
N GLU A 167 -5.28 -7.35 -27.51
CA GLU A 167 -5.94 -7.90 -26.32
C GLU A 167 -4.85 -8.24 -25.29
N ALA A 168 -4.52 -7.29 -24.42
CA ALA A 168 -3.84 -7.62 -23.19
C ALA A 168 -4.88 -8.24 -22.24
N ALA A 169 -5.00 -9.57 -22.34
CA ALA A 169 -5.69 -10.44 -21.40
C ALA A 169 -5.32 -10.12 -19.93
N PRO A 170 -6.22 -10.39 -18.97
CA PRO A 170 -6.05 -10.03 -17.56
C PRO A 170 -4.84 -10.66 -16.87
#